data_AF-A0A920FIJ4-F1
#
_entry.id   AF-A0A920FIJ4-F1
#
_cell.length_a   1.000
_cell.length_b   1.000
_cell.length_c   1.000
_cell.angle_alpha   90.00
_cell.angle_beta   90.00
_cell.angle_gamma   90.00
#
_symmetry.space_group_name_H-M   'P 1'
#
loop_
_entity.id
_entity.type
_entity.pdbx_description
1 polymer ?
#
loop_
_entity_poly.entity_id
_entity_poly.type
_entity_poly.pdbx_seq_one_letter_code
_entity_poly.pdbx_strand_id
1 'polypeptide(L)' 'MIGANVTEMIAEIVALRKLETTGHELIKTVHPHPTMSEAVMEAAAAAYDEVIHI' A
#
# COMPACT_ATOMS: atom_id res chain seq x y z
N MET A 1 11.20 -0.23 1.00
CA MET A 1 10.74 -1.63 1.09
C MET A 1 11.95 -2.55 0.93
N ILE A 2 12.02 -3.63 1.72
CA ILE A 2 13.04 -4.68 1.61
C ILE A 2 12.28 -6.00 1.76
N GLY A 3 12.46 -6.95 0.84
CA GLY A 3 11.73 -8.22 0.83
C GLY A 3 11.58 -8.83 -0.56
N ALA A 4 10.82 -9.91 -0.66
CA ALA A 4 10.47 -10.51 -1.95
C ALA A 4 9.48 -9.60 -2.71
N ASN A 5 9.57 -9.59 -4.04
CA ASN A 5 8.61 -8.92 -4.94
C ASN A 5 8.43 -7.40 -4.70
N VAL A 6 9.42 -6.74 -4.08
CA VAL A 6 9.37 -5.30 -3.81
C VAL A 6 9.36 -4.44 -5.08
N THR A 7 9.91 -4.97 -6.18
CA THR A 7 9.90 -4.33 -7.50
C THR A 7 8.51 -4.27 -8.13
N GLU A 8 7.67 -5.23 -7.82
CA GLU A 8 6.28 -5.32 -8.27
C GLU A 8 5.40 -4.42 -7.40
N MET A 9 5.61 -4.41 -6.08
CA MET A 9 4.87 -3.52 -5.16
C MET A 9 5.20 -2.04 -5.37
N ILE A 10 6.46 -1.68 -5.66
CA ILE A 10 6.82 -0.26 -5.88
C ILE A 10 6.15 0.32 -7.13
N ALA A 11 5.81 -0.52 -8.12
CA ALA A 11 5.11 -0.06 -9.33
C ALA A 11 3.75 0.56 -9.00
N GLU A 12 3.03 0.01 -8.03
CA GLU A 12 1.77 0.56 -7.52
C GLU A 12 1.96 1.97 -6.95
N ILE A 13 2.91 2.14 -6.02
CA ILE A 13 3.20 3.44 -5.39
C ILE A 13 3.65 4.48 -6.42
N VAL A 14 4.43 4.08 -7.43
CA VAL A 14 4.84 4.98 -8.52
C VAL A 14 3.64 5.44 -9.35
N ALA A 15 2.71 4.53 -9.68
CA ALA A 15 1.48 4.88 -10.39
C ALA A 15 0.57 5.81 -9.57
N LEU A 16 0.36 5.50 -8.28
CA LEU A 16 -0.44 6.32 -7.37
C LEU A 16 0.16 7.71 -7.17
N ARG A 17 1.48 7.81 -7.02
CA ARG A 17 2.17 9.11 -6.95
C ARG A 17 1.98 9.92 -8.23
N LYS A 18 2.01 9.29 -9.40
CA LYS A 18 1.81 9.96 -10.69
C LYS A 18 0.38 10.49 -10.86
N LEU A 19 -0.59 9.79 -10.26
CA LEU A 19 -2.00 10.18 -10.21
C LEU A 19 -2.31 11.15 -9.05
N GLU A 20 -1.31 11.52 -8.25
CA GLU A 20 -1.46 12.39 -7.07
C GLU A 20 -2.46 11.83 -6.05
N THR A 21 -2.57 10.50 -5.97
CA THR A 21 -3.44 9.79 -5.02
C THR A 21 -3.02 10.08 -3.57
N THR A 22 -4.01 10.24 -2.71
CA THR A 22 -3.84 10.47 -1.27
C THR A 22 -3.69 9.16 -0.50
N GLY A 23 -3.10 9.23 0.70
CA GLY A 23 -2.99 8.05 1.58
C GLY A 23 -4.35 7.44 1.95
N HIS A 24 -5.39 8.28 2.14
CA HIS A 24 -6.74 7.80 2.43
C HIS A 24 -7.39 7.06 1.25
N GLU A 25 -7.09 7.46 0.01
CA GLU A 25 -7.54 6.73 -1.18
C GLU A 25 -6.82 5.39 -1.33
N LEU A 26 -5.52 5.32 -1.00
CA LEU A 26 -4.77 4.07 -0.95
C LEU A 26 -5.34 3.12 0.12
N ILE A 27 -5.62 3.60 1.34
CA ILE A 27 -6.20 2.79 2.42
C ILE A 27 -7.57 2.22 2.01
N LYS A 28 -8.38 3.01 1.30
CA LYS A 28 -9.71 2.58 0.82
C LYS A 28 -9.67 1.73 -0.44
N THR A 29 -8.49 1.54 -1.06
CA THR A 29 -8.34 0.70 -2.24
C THR A 29 -8.29 -0.77 -1.81
N VAL A 30 -9.14 -1.60 -2.40
CA VAL A 30 -9.24 -3.03 -2.04
C VAL A 30 -8.03 -3.78 -2.59
N HIS A 31 -7.17 -4.23 -1.69
CA HIS A 31 -6.06 -5.12 -2.01
C HIS A 31 -6.53 -6.58 -1.94
N PRO A 32 -6.18 -7.44 -2.90
CA PRO A 32 -6.53 -8.86 -2.84
C PRO A 32 -5.91 -9.54 -1.61
N HIS A 33 -6.67 -10.43 -0.96
CA HIS A 33 -6.20 -11.22 0.17
C HIS A 33 -6.08 -12.72 -0.18
N PRO A 34 -5.00 -13.43 0.21
CA PRO A 34 -3.78 -12.94 0.85
C PRO A 34 -2.71 -12.54 -0.18
N THR A 35 -2.20 -11.29 -0.15
CA THR A 35 -1.12 -10.84 -1.03
C THR A 35 -0.12 -9.90 -0.35
N MET A 36 1.09 -9.82 -0.91
CA MET A 36 2.11 -8.88 -0.44
C MET A 36 1.71 -7.41 -0.60
N SER A 37 0.84 -7.07 -1.56
CA SER A 37 0.42 -5.68 -1.76
C SER A 37 -0.47 -5.17 -0.62
N GLU A 38 -1.09 -6.03 0.18
CA GLU A 38 -1.77 -5.62 1.42
C GLU A 38 -0.82 -4.86 2.37
N ALA A 39 0.47 -5.19 2.37
CA ALA A 39 1.46 -4.48 3.17
C ALA A 39 1.65 -3.02 2.75
N VAL A 40 1.37 -2.66 1.49
CA VAL A 40 1.41 -1.28 1.00
C VAL A 40 0.24 -0.48 1.59
N MET A 41 -0.96 -1.06 1.57
CA MET A 41 -2.17 -0.50 2.19
C MET A 41 -2.01 -0.35 3.71
N GLU A 42 -1.58 -1.40 4.40
CA GLU A 42 -1.41 -1.40 5.87
C GLU A 42 -0.28 -0.44 6.29
N ALA A 43 0.80 -0.31 5.50
CA ALA A 43 1.83 0.70 5.76
C ALA A 43 1.30 2.14 5.63
N ALA A 44 0.39 2.39 4.69
CA ALA A 44 -0.30 3.67 4.61
C ALA A 44 -1.23 3.86 5.81
N ALA A 45 -2.03 2.87 6.18
CA ALA A 45 -2.91 2.91 7.35
C ALA A 45 -2.13 3.16 8.65
N ALA A 46 -0.93 2.58 8.80
CA ALA A 46 -0.05 2.81 9.94
C ALA A 46 0.40 4.26 10.06
N ALA A 47 0.59 4.97 8.94
CA ALA A 47 0.93 6.39 8.96
C ALA A 47 -0.24 7.30 9.42
N TYR A 48 -1.46 6.78 9.46
CA TYR A 48 -2.67 7.47 9.91
C TYR A 48 -3.24 6.88 11.22
N ASP A 49 -2.51 5.98 11.90
CA ASP A 49 -2.99 5.27 13.10
C ASP A 49 -4.27 4.43 12.86
N GLU A 50 -4.50 3.96 11.63
CA GLU A 50 -5.67 3.17 11.20
C GLU A 50 -5.31 1.69 10.84
N VAL A 51 -4.07 1.26 11.10
CA VAL A 51 -3.59 -0.08 10.75
C VAL A 51 -4.34 -1.18 11.52
N ILE A 52 -4.63 -2.30 10.84
CA ILE A 52 -5.30 -3.45 11.46
C ILE A 52 -4.28 -4.55 11.74
N HIS A 53 -3.34 -4.77 10.83
CA HIS A 53 -2.35 -5.84 10.93
C HIS A 53 -0.93 -5.25 10.99
N ILE A 54 -0.23 -5.54 12.09
CA ILE A 54 1.19 -5.21 12.29
C ILE A 54 2.07 -6.46 12.32
#